data_AF-A0A7C3K7P1-F1
#
_entry.id   AF-A0A7C3K7P1-F1
#
_cell.length_a   1.000
_cell.length_b   1.000
_cell.length_c   1.000
_cell.angle_alpha   90.00
_cell.angle_beta   90.00
_cell.angle_gamma   90.00
#
_symmetry.space_group_name_H-M   'P 1'
#
loop_
_entity.id
_entity.type
_entity.pdbx_description
1 polymer ?
#
loop_
_entity_poly.entity_id
_entity_poly.type
_entity_poly.pdbx_seq_one_letter_code
_entity_poly.pdbx_strand_id
1 'polypeptide(L)'
;MTIRSRHVLSAAAVLATVFGEGSQSALGGSSFWVTFVDPAGDAVPRRTDVGADNPLDPATQPPDLITLKIGGWQPVLPSVDPYTGQWIDGDGASILRLDMTFAGLVNPPGTLGLGGQPYDPLKFGPSPFFGFIELDLDDDDDTGGELGNAAITRYLANVARFGALPQGPISQRCALSSLDYNSNFYSLPQYERSGADFAITMCGCFPVTIVDKFGDLNNTFDAGDTWIVSGRFFQRSGGYQGASGVWGGSAPGLYDPIVKLRFSHSTLTNTTVVSLVYALDMVGASLLTGQPLQAMDSNVGNHTSVAEALQDIIDGASEPLSGPVRYLTERWAGDDVEDFLDPTDWQATMLLATAYPQMDPGGALYVWTDIGFDNTVGDFNADGLVGVPDSEALALHIAANDGGTNDCDGSVNGQIAICNFAWNFSLFDASFDGLVTLSDLDIPPGSLPGDTDGNCEVNSIDLNILLINFGMTGAAWDDGDFDGDGDVDSTDLNILLSNFGAVCNRATNLSNRPRLRMMSR
;
A
#
# COMPACT_ATOMS: atom_id res chain seq x y z
N MET A 1 -65.42 -20.89 23.94
CA MET A 1 -65.59 -21.27 22.52
C MET A 1 -64.55 -20.50 21.72
N THR A 2 -63.47 -21.05 21.20
CA THR A 2 -62.95 -22.43 21.19
C THR A 2 -61.42 -22.32 21.17
N ILE A 3 -60.81 -23.11 22.04
CA ILE A 3 -59.36 -23.31 22.25
C ILE A 3 -58.77 -24.12 21.09
N ARG A 4 -57.49 -23.87 20.73
CA ARG A 4 -56.42 -24.85 20.37
C ARG A 4 -55.26 -24.12 19.66
N SER A 5 -53.99 -24.48 19.75
CA SER A 5 -53.11 -25.15 20.71
C SER A 5 -51.71 -25.10 20.08
N ARG A 6 -50.67 -25.00 20.90
CA ARG A 6 -49.24 -24.90 20.55
C ARG A 6 -48.73 -26.05 19.67
N HIS A 7 -47.75 -25.76 18.81
CA HIS A 7 -46.62 -26.66 18.55
C HIS A 7 -45.31 -25.86 18.56
N VAL A 8 -44.42 -26.28 19.46
CA VAL A 8 -42.99 -25.95 19.50
C VAL A 8 -42.28 -26.97 18.62
N LEU A 9 -41.38 -26.53 17.73
CA LEU A 9 -40.33 -27.37 17.18
C LEU A 9 -39.07 -26.51 17.00
N SER A 10 -38.04 -26.95 17.73
CA SER A 10 -36.65 -26.52 17.65
C SER A 10 -36.03 -27.07 16.37
N ALA A 11 -35.28 -26.26 15.64
CA ALA A 11 -34.29 -26.72 14.67
C ALA A 11 -33.18 -25.67 14.55
N ALA A 12 -31.97 -26.10 14.90
CA ALA A 12 -30.73 -25.36 14.69
C ALA A 12 -30.45 -25.20 13.19
N ALA A 13 -29.94 -24.05 12.77
CA ALA A 13 -29.31 -23.86 11.47
C ALA A 13 -27.87 -23.39 11.69
N VAL A 14 -26.94 -24.19 11.19
CA VAL A 14 -25.49 -24.01 11.15
C VAL A 14 -25.11 -23.48 9.76
N LEU A 15 -24.19 -22.50 9.73
CA LEU A 15 -23.29 -22.02 8.65
C LEU A 15 -23.59 -22.39 7.18
N ALA A 16 -23.62 -21.38 6.29
CA ALA A 16 -22.46 -20.98 5.44
C ALA A 16 -22.86 -19.96 4.35
N THR A 17 -21.96 -19.00 4.18
CA THR A 17 -21.75 -17.93 3.18
C THR A 17 -22.14 -18.18 1.72
N VAL A 18 -22.59 -17.10 1.04
CA VAL A 18 -22.11 -16.68 -0.29
C VAL A 18 -22.03 -15.15 -0.29
N PHE A 19 -20.83 -14.62 -0.54
CA PHE A 19 -20.55 -13.22 -0.85
C PHE A 19 -20.79 -13.00 -2.34
N GLY A 20 -21.24 -11.80 -2.69
CA GLY A 20 -21.30 -11.33 -4.07
C GLY A 20 -22.20 -10.10 -4.16
N GLU A 21 -21.65 -8.92 -3.88
CA GLU A 21 -22.12 -7.66 -4.44
C GLU A 21 -20.91 -6.72 -4.56
N GLY A 22 -20.62 -6.31 -5.78
CA GLY A 22 -19.52 -5.44 -6.15
C GLY A 22 -19.68 -4.98 -7.60
N SER A 23 -20.81 -4.34 -7.91
CA SER A 23 -20.91 -3.42 -9.04
C SER A 23 -21.60 -2.16 -8.53
N GLN A 24 -20.87 -1.05 -8.53
CA GLN A 24 -21.48 0.26 -8.26
C GLN A 24 -22.23 0.73 -9.50
N SER A 25 -23.51 1.09 -9.35
CA SER A 25 -24.02 2.31 -9.98
C SER A 25 -25.22 2.90 -9.24
N ALA A 26 -25.00 4.12 -8.75
CA ALA A 26 -25.90 5.26 -8.77
C ALA A 26 -27.34 5.08 -8.26
N LEU A 27 -27.52 5.10 -6.93
CA LEU A 27 -28.62 5.79 -6.24
C LEU A 27 -28.21 6.01 -4.75
N GLY A 28 -27.79 7.24 -4.42
CA GLY A 28 -27.44 7.78 -3.10
C GLY A 28 -27.73 6.92 -1.85
N GLY A 29 -26.77 6.06 -1.51
CA GLY A 29 -26.59 5.50 -0.17
C GLY A 29 -25.10 5.47 0.10
N SER A 30 -24.64 6.29 1.06
CA SER A 30 -23.28 6.21 1.62
C SER A 30 -23.05 4.79 2.13
N SER A 31 -21.97 4.15 1.70
CA SER A 31 -21.51 2.91 2.34
C SER A 31 -20.89 3.29 3.68
N PHE A 32 -21.15 2.52 4.74
CA PHE A 32 -20.59 2.79 6.08
C PHE A 32 -19.06 2.61 6.18
N TRP A 33 -18.42 2.20 5.08
CA TRP A 33 -16.98 2.00 4.96
C TRP A 33 -16.58 2.00 3.49
N VAL A 34 -15.29 2.22 3.25
CA VAL A 34 -14.58 1.87 2.02
C VAL A 34 -13.64 0.68 2.29
N THR A 35 -13.30 -0.08 1.25
CA THR A 35 -12.36 -1.20 1.35
C THR A 35 -11.43 -1.16 0.17
N PHE A 36 -10.14 -1.00 0.47
CA PHE A 36 -9.07 -1.20 -0.49
C PHE A 36 -8.66 -2.67 -0.45
N VAL A 37 -8.42 -3.24 -1.63
CA VAL A 37 -8.16 -4.66 -1.82
C VAL A 37 -6.85 -4.83 -2.54
N ASP A 38 -6.11 -5.86 -2.16
CA ASP A 38 -4.85 -6.24 -2.77
C ASP A 38 -4.78 -7.78 -2.87
N PRO A 39 -4.15 -8.35 -3.92
CA PRO A 39 -4.13 -9.78 -4.16
C PRO A 39 -3.36 -10.57 -3.11
N ALA A 40 -4.00 -11.50 -2.41
CA ALA A 40 -3.29 -12.38 -1.49
C ALA A 40 -2.21 -13.22 -2.19
N GLY A 41 -1.01 -13.28 -1.61
CA GLY A 41 0.10 -14.15 -2.01
C GLY A 41 1.07 -13.54 -3.03
N ASP A 42 0.98 -12.24 -3.31
CA ASP A 42 1.85 -11.51 -4.22
C ASP A 42 3.03 -10.79 -3.53
N ALA A 43 3.04 -10.73 -2.19
CA ALA A 43 4.15 -10.12 -1.45
C ALA A 43 5.50 -10.80 -1.78
N VAL A 44 6.42 -10.03 -2.36
CA VAL A 44 7.78 -10.45 -2.72
C VAL A 44 8.82 -9.60 -1.99
N PRO A 45 9.75 -10.22 -1.23
CA PRO A 45 10.84 -9.49 -0.58
C PRO A 45 11.76 -8.76 -1.57
N ARG A 46 11.75 -7.43 -1.52
CA ARG A 46 12.67 -6.49 -2.18
C ARG A 46 13.66 -5.92 -1.15
N ARG A 47 14.82 -6.57 -1.04
CA ARG A 47 15.91 -6.18 -0.13
C ARG A 47 16.47 -4.80 -0.47
N THR A 48 17.02 -4.10 0.52
CA THR A 48 17.64 -2.77 0.34
C THR A 48 19.13 -2.72 0.66
N ASP A 49 19.71 -3.83 1.14
CA ASP A 49 21.15 -4.01 1.31
C ASP A 49 21.85 -4.12 -0.05
N VAL A 50 23.06 -3.57 -0.15
CA VAL A 50 23.83 -3.60 -1.40
C VAL A 50 24.10 -5.04 -1.82
N GLY A 51 23.56 -5.46 -2.96
CA GLY A 51 23.69 -6.81 -3.51
C GLY A 51 22.50 -7.73 -3.23
N ALA A 52 21.52 -7.29 -2.42
CA ALA A 52 20.33 -8.07 -2.06
C ALA A 52 20.64 -9.46 -1.47
N ASP A 53 21.72 -9.58 -0.70
CA ASP A 53 22.28 -10.86 -0.26
C ASP A 53 22.24 -11.08 1.25
N ASN A 54 21.91 -10.05 2.04
CA ASN A 54 21.72 -10.22 3.48
C ASN A 54 20.58 -11.20 3.79
N PRO A 55 20.81 -12.15 4.70
CA PRO A 55 19.83 -13.19 5.01
C PRO A 55 18.64 -12.60 5.78
N LEU A 56 17.44 -13.06 5.44
CA LEU A 56 16.25 -12.92 6.28
C LEU A 56 16.19 -14.06 7.30
N ASP A 57 15.44 -13.88 8.39
CA ASP A 57 15.12 -15.02 9.26
C ASP A 57 14.28 -16.04 8.46
N PRO A 58 14.68 -17.32 8.38
CA PRO A 58 13.97 -18.33 7.59
C PRO A 58 12.51 -18.58 8.01
N ALA A 59 12.13 -18.17 9.23
CA ALA A 59 10.76 -18.26 9.72
C ALA A 59 9.93 -17.00 9.39
N THR A 60 10.54 -15.95 8.85
CA THR A 60 9.84 -14.72 8.45
C THR A 60 8.83 -15.04 7.36
N GLN A 61 7.57 -14.71 7.60
CA GLN A 61 6.60 -14.53 6.54
C GLN A 61 6.57 -13.04 6.16
N PRO A 62 6.82 -12.69 4.89
CA PRO A 62 6.66 -11.33 4.40
C PRO A 62 5.23 -10.83 4.71
N PRO A 63 5.06 -9.61 5.26
CA PRO A 63 3.75 -8.99 5.34
C PRO A 63 3.14 -8.84 3.95
N ASP A 64 1.89 -9.27 3.83
CA ASP A 64 1.03 -9.33 2.65
C ASP A 64 -0.35 -8.85 3.10
N LEU A 65 -0.78 -7.66 2.67
CA LEU A 65 -2.02 -7.05 3.14
C LEU A 65 -3.14 -7.22 2.12
N ILE A 66 -4.05 -8.14 2.37
CA ILE A 66 -5.18 -8.44 1.49
C ILE A 66 -6.23 -7.32 1.46
N THR A 67 -6.51 -6.68 2.60
CA THR A 67 -7.53 -5.63 2.67
C THR A 67 -7.20 -4.55 3.68
N LEU A 68 -7.47 -3.30 3.33
CA LEU A 68 -7.63 -2.19 4.26
C LEU A 68 -9.09 -1.74 4.26
N LYS A 69 -9.76 -1.87 5.40
CA LYS A 69 -11.16 -1.43 5.57
C LYS A 69 -11.23 -0.25 6.52
N ILE A 70 -11.82 0.86 6.09
CA ILE A 70 -11.93 2.10 6.87
C ILE A 70 -13.33 2.71 6.79
N GLY A 71 -13.81 3.32 7.87
CA GLY A 71 -15.14 3.93 7.93
C GLY A 71 -15.53 4.40 9.33
N GLY A 72 -16.73 4.97 9.41
CA GLY A 72 -17.35 5.42 10.66
C GLY A 72 -17.62 4.24 11.61
N TRP A 73 -17.39 4.44 12.91
CA TRP A 73 -17.46 3.39 13.90
C TRP A 73 -18.19 3.79 15.18
N GLN A 74 -19.09 2.92 15.65
CA GLN A 74 -19.78 3.07 16.91
C GLN A 74 -19.45 1.90 17.84
N PRO A 75 -18.47 2.04 18.77
CA PRO A 75 -18.20 1.03 19.78
C PRO A 75 -19.37 0.85 20.74
N VAL A 76 -19.57 -0.38 21.24
CA VAL A 76 -20.55 -0.67 22.30
C VAL A 76 -20.11 -0.09 23.65
N LEU A 77 -18.81 -0.21 23.97
CA LEU A 77 -18.20 0.30 25.20
C LEU A 77 -16.90 1.06 24.87
N PRO A 78 -16.99 2.30 24.35
CA PRO A 78 -15.84 3.01 23.77
C PRO A 78 -14.59 3.09 24.66
N SER A 79 -14.76 3.30 25.97
CA SER A 79 -13.61 3.44 26.90
C SER A 79 -13.08 2.13 27.47
N VAL A 80 -13.71 0.99 27.18
CA VAL A 80 -13.36 -0.32 27.77
C VAL A 80 -12.98 -1.31 26.69
N ASP A 81 -13.81 -1.45 25.66
CA ASP A 81 -13.56 -2.25 24.47
C ASP A 81 -13.97 -1.43 23.24
N PRO A 82 -13.07 -0.60 22.71
CA PRO A 82 -13.36 0.23 21.53
C PRO A 82 -13.52 -0.60 20.26
N TYR A 83 -13.10 -1.87 20.24
CA TYR A 83 -13.02 -2.68 19.03
C TYR A 83 -14.26 -3.54 18.77
N THR A 84 -15.20 -3.62 19.71
CA THR A 84 -16.49 -4.29 19.53
C THR A 84 -17.58 -3.24 19.37
N GLY A 85 -18.35 -3.33 18.29
CA GLY A 85 -19.23 -2.26 17.84
C GLY A 85 -19.85 -2.57 16.49
N GLN A 86 -20.30 -1.52 15.81
CA GLN A 86 -20.84 -1.59 14.47
C GLN A 86 -20.30 -0.44 13.61
N TRP A 87 -20.16 -0.71 12.32
CA TRP A 87 -19.89 0.32 11.32
C TRP A 87 -21.13 1.22 11.18
N ILE A 88 -20.89 2.51 11.04
CA ILE A 88 -21.92 3.55 10.83
C ILE A 88 -21.50 4.42 9.65
N ASP A 89 -22.39 5.29 9.21
CA ASP A 89 -22.05 6.30 8.22
C ASP A 89 -20.81 7.11 8.65
N GLY A 90 -19.94 7.41 7.70
CA GLY A 90 -18.73 8.18 7.96
C GLY A 90 -19.05 9.65 8.22
N ASP A 91 -19.97 10.20 7.44
CA ASP A 91 -20.54 11.54 7.63
C ASP A 91 -21.15 11.68 9.04
N GLY A 92 -20.56 12.57 9.84
CA GLY A 92 -20.94 12.83 11.22
C GLY A 92 -20.53 11.76 12.24
N ALA A 93 -19.67 10.79 11.87
CA ALA A 93 -19.07 9.88 12.83
C ALA A 93 -18.04 10.62 13.71
N SER A 94 -18.09 10.37 15.03
CA SER A 94 -17.05 10.89 15.95
C SER A 94 -15.84 9.96 16.08
N ILE A 95 -15.94 8.71 15.63
CA ILE A 95 -14.91 7.68 15.81
C ILE A 95 -14.77 6.93 14.48
N LEU A 96 -13.53 6.70 14.06
CA LEU A 96 -13.20 5.84 12.93
C LEU A 96 -12.75 4.47 13.41
N ARG A 97 -12.91 3.47 12.55
CA ARG A 97 -12.21 2.20 12.65
C ARG A 97 -11.49 1.91 11.33
N LEU A 98 -10.28 1.39 11.46
CA LEU A 98 -9.46 0.91 10.36
C LEU A 98 -9.02 -0.52 10.68
N ASP A 99 -9.35 -1.48 9.82
CA ASP A 99 -8.94 -2.88 9.92
C ASP A 99 -8.01 -3.23 8.74
N MET A 100 -6.77 -3.60 9.05
CA MET A 100 -5.80 -4.18 8.12
C MET A 100 -5.85 -5.71 8.23
N THR A 101 -6.15 -6.42 7.15
CA THR A 101 -6.18 -7.89 7.14
C THR A 101 -4.99 -8.42 6.34
N PHE A 102 -4.06 -9.09 7.02
CA PHE A 102 -2.88 -9.69 6.41
C PHE A 102 -3.08 -11.19 6.15
N ALA A 103 -2.48 -11.67 5.06
CA ALA A 103 -2.28 -13.09 4.84
C ALA A 103 -1.25 -13.64 5.86
N GLY A 104 -1.58 -14.74 6.53
CA GLY A 104 -0.69 -15.38 7.49
C GLY A 104 -0.54 -14.63 8.82
N LEU A 105 0.56 -14.91 9.51
CA LEU A 105 0.88 -14.34 10.82
C LEU A 105 1.83 -13.15 10.65
N VAL A 106 1.36 -11.95 11.00
CA VAL A 106 2.22 -10.77 11.22
C VAL A 106 2.31 -10.40 12.70
N ASN A 107 3.50 -10.00 13.13
CA ASN A 107 3.83 -9.63 14.51
C ASN A 107 3.92 -8.10 14.65
N PRO A 108 3.64 -7.54 15.83
CA PRO A 108 3.98 -6.15 16.14
C PRO A 108 5.47 -5.86 15.87
N PRO A 109 5.83 -4.64 15.41
CA PRO A 109 7.21 -4.32 15.09
C PRO A 109 8.10 -4.26 16.33
N GLY A 110 9.31 -4.78 16.21
CA GLY A 110 10.43 -4.48 17.10
C GLY A 110 11.08 -3.13 16.78
N THR A 111 12.23 -2.84 17.40
CA THR A 111 12.99 -1.59 17.16
C THR A 111 14.14 -1.80 16.17
N LEU A 112 14.41 -0.80 15.33
CA LEU A 112 15.42 -0.87 14.26
C LEU A 112 16.72 -0.10 14.57
N GLY A 113 17.07 0.07 15.85
CA GLY A 113 18.29 0.79 16.24
C GLY A 113 18.23 2.32 16.11
N LEU A 114 17.10 2.86 15.66
CA LEU A 114 16.88 4.29 15.46
C LEU A 114 16.73 5.04 16.79
N GLY A 115 17.11 6.32 16.83
CA GLY A 115 16.94 7.16 18.03
C GLY A 115 17.64 6.64 19.29
N GLY A 116 18.68 5.81 19.13
CA GLY A 116 19.42 5.19 20.24
C GLY A 116 18.73 3.97 20.87
N GLN A 117 17.65 3.47 20.27
CA GLN A 117 17.00 2.22 20.66
C GLN A 117 17.87 1.01 20.30
N PRO A 118 17.65 -0.17 20.93
CA PRO A 118 18.29 -1.40 20.47
C PRO A 118 17.80 -1.80 19.07
N TYR A 119 18.64 -2.53 18.33
CA TYR A 119 18.24 -3.23 17.11
C TYR A 119 17.69 -4.60 17.51
N ASP A 120 16.36 -4.74 17.52
CA ASP A 120 15.63 -5.94 17.95
C ASP A 120 14.31 -6.06 17.14
N PRO A 121 14.39 -6.25 15.80
CA PRO A 121 13.20 -6.24 14.93
C PRO A 121 12.25 -7.41 15.19
N LEU A 122 12.79 -8.57 15.57
CA LEU A 122 12.05 -9.83 15.76
C LEU A 122 11.53 -10.00 17.20
N LYS A 123 11.55 -8.93 18.00
CA LYS A 123 11.25 -8.96 19.44
C LYS A 123 9.95 -9.68 19.79
N PHE A 124 8.92 -9.54 18.95
CA PHE A 124 7.58 -10.08 19.19
C PHE A 124 7.24 -11.27 18.30
N GLY A 125 8.19 -11.77 17.51
CA GLY A 125 8.01 -12.91 16.61
C GLY A 125 8.80 -12.77 15.30
N PRO A 126 8.87 -13.84 14.50
CA PRO A 126 9.70 -13.90 13.31
C PRO A 126 9.16 -13.11 12.11
N SER A 127 7.89 -12.73 12.09
CA SER A 127 7.21 -12.04 10.98
C SER A 127 6.81 -10.61 11.36
N PRO A 128 7.73 -9.70 11.74
CA PRO A 128 7.35 -8.35 12.10
C PRO A 128 6.83 -7.58 10.89
N PHE A 129 5.78 -6.80 11.11
CA PHE A 129 5.26 -5.84 10.15
C PHE A 129 5.89 -4.46 10.40
N PHE A 130 6.64 -3.98 9.40
CA PHE A 130 7.14 -2.61 9.26
C PHE A 130 6.54 -1.95 8.02
N GLY A 131 6.69 -0.64 7.90
CA GLY A 131 6.26 0.11 6.71
C GLY A 131 5.22 1.17 7.03
N PHE A 132 4.51 1.59 6.00
CA PHE A 132 3.65 2.77 5.99
C PHE A 132 2.40 2.51 5.16
N ILE A 133 1.24 2.80 5.73
CA ILE A 133 -0.02 2.95 4.98
C ILE A 133 -0.37 4.42 5.07
N GLU A 134 -0.28 5.11 3.95
CA GLU A 134 -0.47 6.55 3.81
C GLU A 134 -1.92 6.82 3.44
N LEU A 135 -2.54 7.80 4.10
CA LEU A 135 -3.91 8.22 3.91
C LEU A 135 -3.91 9.66 3.43
N ASP A 136 -4.52 9.90 2.28
CA ASP A 136 -4.82 11.23 1.76
C ASP A 136 -6.27 11.55 2.15
N LEU A 137 -6.44 12.61 2.94
CA LEU A 137 -7.72 12.98 3.52
C LEU A 137 -8.45 14.05 2.70
N ASP A 138 -7.74 14.79 1.85
CA ASP A 138 -8.26 15.91 1.07
C ASP A 138 -8.37 15.63 -0.44
N ASP A 139 -7.90 14.47 -0.90
CA ASP A 139 -7.81 14.06 -2.31
C ASP A 139 -7.00 15.08 -3.14
N ASP A 140 -6.04 15.75 -2.51
CA ASP A 140 -5.13 16.69 -3.14
C ASP A 140 -3.68 16.18 -3.05
N ASP A 141 -3.25 15.49 -4.11
CA ASP A 141 -1.86 15.05 -4.32
C ASP A 141 -0.81 16.15 -4.02
N ASP A 142 -1.18 17.42 -4.13
CA ASP A 142 -0.31 18.56 -3.93
C ASP A 142 -0.13 18.99 -2.45
N THR A 143 -0.81 18.36 -1.50
CA THR A 143 -0.55 18.52 -0.07
C THR A 143 0.30 17.34 0.45
N GLY A 144 0.53 17.29 1.75
CA GLY A 144 0.99 16.06 2.40
C GLY A 144 2.39 15.56 2.06
N GLY A 145 2.75 14.44 2.67
CA GLY A 145 4.03 13.76 2.47
C GLY A 145 5.14 14.13 3.46
N GLU A 146 6.36 13.77 3.09
CA GLU A 146 7.51 13.72 4.00
C GLU A 146 8.71 14.45 3.42
N LEU A 147 9.54 15.00 4.30
CA LEU A 147 10.74 15.74 3.90
C LEU A 147 12.02 15.04 4.38
N GLY A 148 13.10 15.25 3.64
CA GLY A 148 14.43 14.74 3.98
C GLY A 148 14.48 13.20 4.01
N ASN A 149 15.13 12.64 5.04
CA ASN A 149 15.34 11.19 5.12
C ASN A 149 14.06 10.39 5.44
N ALA A 150 12.97 11.03 5.86
CA ALA A 150 11.70 10.33 6.03
C ALA A 150 11.04 10.02 4.68
N ALA A 151 11.24 10.89 3.68
CA ALA A 151 10.67 10.75 2.35
C ALA A 151 11.19 9.51 1.60
N ILE A 152 12.47 9.18 1.76
CA ILE A 152 13.09 8.03 1.05
C ILE A 152 12.56 6.68 1.52
N THR A 153 11.83 6.62 2.64
CA THR A 153 11.19 5.40 3.14
C THR A 153 9.70 5.33 2.83
N ARG A 154 9.16 6.29 2.06
CA ARG A 154 7.74 6.35 1.72
C ARG A 154 7.45 5.68 0.39
N TYR A 155 6.15 5.54 0.12
CA TYR A 155 5.60 4.84 -1.02
C TYR A 155 6.16 5.35 -2.36
N LEU A 156 6.07 6.65 -2.65
CA LEU A 156 6.57 7.23 -3.90
C LEU A 156 8.07 7.07 -4.11
N ALA A 157 8.85 6.95 -3.03
CA ALA A 157 10.29 6.70 -3.14
C ALA A 157 10.60 5.24 -3.53
N ASN A 158 9.71 4.29 -3.24
CA ASN A 158 10.02 2.86 -3.32
C ASN A 158 9.10 2.04 -4.22
N VAL A 159 7.95 2.54 -4.67
CA VAL A 159 6.98 1.78 -5.50
C VAL A 159 7.62 1.24 -6.79
N ALA A 160 8.45 2.03 -7.46
CA ALA A 160 9.15 1.61 -8.68
C ALA A 160 10.15 0.46 -8.45
N ARG A 161 10.55 0.18 -7.21
CA ARG A 161 11.38 -1.00 -6.87
C ARG A 161 10.64 -2.32 -7.15
N PHE A 162 9.33 -2.29 -7.21
CA PHE A 162 8.49 -3.44 -7.52
C PHE A 162 8.20 -3.56 -9.02
N GLY A 163 8.73 -2.64 -9.83
CA GLY A 163 8.41 -2.56 -11.24
C GLY A 163 7.02 -2.00 -11.53
N ALA A 164 6.48 -1.17 -10.64
CA ALA A 164 5.16 -0.59 -10.76
C ALA A 164 5.19 0.93 -10.52
N LEU A 165 4.16 1.62 -11.02
CA LEU A 165 3.86 3.01 -10.72
C LEU A 165 2.43 3.12 -10.19
N PRO A 166 2.11 4.13 -9.37
CA PRO A 166 0.73 4.49 -9.08
C PRO A 166 0.08 5.08 -10.33
N GLN A 167 -1.24 4.99 -10.45
CA GLN A 167 -1.96 5.60 -11.55
C GLN A 167 -2.08 7.13 -11.39
N GLY A 168 -2.32 7.82 -12.51
CA GLY A 168 -2.62 9.26 -12.50
C GLY A 168 -1.37 10.17 -12.39
N PRO A 169 -1.57 11.46 -12.09
CA PRO A 169 -0.50 12.47 -12.11
C PRO A 169 0.61 12.21 -11.09
N ILE A 170 0.31 11.52 -9.98
CA ILE A 170 1.27 11.25 -8.91
C ILE A 170 2.42 10.33 -9.35
N SER A 171 2.22 9.50 -10.40
CA SER A 171 3.25 8.66 -11.03
C SER A 171 4.52 9.43 -11.41
N GLN A 172 4.38 10.68 -11.84
CA GLN A 172 5.51 11.53 -12.27
C GLN A 172 6.43 11.94 -11.11
N ARG A 173 6.00 11.68 -9.87
CA ARG A 173 6.74 11.99 -8.64
C ARG A 173 7.45 10.77 -8.08
N CYS A 174 7.26 9.59 -8.65
CA CYS A 174 7.95 8.40 -8.19
C CYS A 174 9.45 8.49 -8.47
N ALA A 175 10.26 8.14 -7.46
CA ALA A 175 11.67 7.88 -7.69
C ALA A 175 11.80 6.61 -8.54
N LEU A 176 12.50 6.68 -9.67
CA LEU A 176 12.70 5.55 -10.59
C LEU A 176 14.01 4.80 -10.31
N SER A 177 14.91 5.43 -9.56
CA SER A 177 16.17 4.86 -9.08
C SER A 177 16.63 5.58 -7.82
N SER A 178 17.66 5.07 -7.13
CA SER A 178 18.23 5.77 -5.96
C SER A 178 18.98 7.04 -6.32
N LEU A 179 19.25 7.29 -7.61
CA LEU A 179 19.82 8.56 -8.08
C LEU A 179 18.83 9.72 -7.94
N ASP A 180 17.54 9.43 -7.87
CA ASP A 180 16.49 10.43 -7.66
C ASP A 180 16.43 10.92 -6.21
N TYR A 181 17.09 10.23 -5.27
CA TYR A 181 17.22 10.62 -3.86
C TYR A 181 18.20 11.80 -3.68
N ASN A 182 17.90 12.91 -4.32
CA ASN A 182 18.76 14.08 -4.42
C ASN A 182 18.55 15.10 -3.28
N SER A 183 17.59 14.85 -2.37
CA SER A 183 17.21 15.73 -1.25
C SER A 183 16.79 17.15 -1.68
N ASN A 184 16.43 17.33 -2.95
CA ASN A 184 16.00 18.60 -3.51
C ASN A 184 14.54 18.50 -3.97
N PHE A 185 13.66 18.96 -3.08
CA PHE A 185 12.22 19.07 -3.28
C PHE A 185 11.78 19.75 -4.60
N TYR A 186 12.61 20.61 -5.19
CA TYR A 186 12.24 21.35 -6.41
C TYR A 186 12.66 20.67 -7.71
N SER A 187 13.40 19.56 -7.64
CA SER A 187 13.71 18.74 -8.82
C SER A 187 12.69 17.61 -8.94
N LEU A 188 12.38 17.24 -10.19
CA LEU A 188 11.70 15.99 -10.46
C LEU A 188 12.66 14.81 -10.30
N PRO A 189 12.17 13.64 -9.88
CA PRO A 189 10.81 13.41 -9.36
C PRO A 189 10.65 13.95 -7.92
N GLN A 190 9.47 14.49 -7.59
CA GLN A 190 9.17 15.10 -6.28
C GLN A 190 8.53 14.09 -5.32
N TYR A 191 9.22 12.98 -5.05
CA TYR A 191 8.70 11.86 -4.24
C TYR A 191 8.37 12.26 -2.79
N GLU A 192 8.86 13.41 -2.32
CA GLU A 192 8.54 13.98 -1.01
C GLU A 192 7.06 14.39 -0.86
N ARG A 193 6.35 14.63 -1.97
CA ARG A 193 5.00 15.21 -2.00
C ARG A 193 3.99 14.17 -2.48
N SER A 194 3.47 13.41 -1.53
CA SER A 194 2.63 12.23 -1.78
C SER A 194 1.13 12.44 -1.58
N GLY A 195 0.64 13.63 -1.24
CA GLY A 195 -0.77 13.84 -0.84
C GLY A 195 -1.09 13.30 0.56
N ALA A 196 -0.27 12.38 1.09
CA ALA A 196 -0.52 11.76 2.39
C ALA A 196 -0.61 12.78 3.53
N ASP A 197 -1.72 12.80 4.25
CA ASP A 197 -1.91 13.62 5.45
C ASP A 197 -1.68 12.86 6.73
N PHE A 198 -2.02 11.57 6.71
CA PHE A 198 -1.84 10.67 7.83
C PHE A 198 -1.18 9.38 7.38
N ALA A 199 -0.57 8.67 8.32
CA ALA A 199 -0.06 7.34 8.07
C ALA A 199 -0.23 6.41 9.27
N ILE A 200 -0.52 5.13 8.98
CA ILE A 200 -0.17 4.05 9.89
C ILE A 200 1.34 3.82 9.75
N THR A 201 2.08 4.19 10.78
CA THR A 201 3.55 4.22 10.80
C THR A 201 4.10 3.08 11.64
N MET A 202 4.68 2.07 10.96
CA MET A 202 5.43 0.97 11.58
C MET A 202 6.93 1.12 11.29
N CYS A 203 7.50 2.28 11.62
CA CYS A 203 8.89 2.65 11.34
C CYS A 203 9.97 1.89 12.13
N GLY A 204 9.59 1.10 13.15
CA GLY A 204 10.54 0.55 14.12
C GLY A 204 11.36 1.60 14.89
N CYS A 205 10.94 2.86 14.84
CA CYS A 205 11.66 4.01 15.39
C CYS A 205 11.33 4.30 16.86
N PHE A 206 10.24 3.72 17.37
CA PHE A 206 9.84 3.83 18.77
C PHE A 206 9.61 2.44 19.39
N PRO A 207 9.85 2.28 20.70
CA PRO A 207 9.53 1.03 21.39
C PRO A 207 8.01 0.83 21.47
N VAL A 208 7.58 -0.38 21.16
CA VAL A 208 6.18 -0.81 21.35
C VAL A 208 5.97 -1.29 22.78
N THR A 209 4.90 -0.83 23.41
CA THR A 209 4.45 -1.28 24.74
C THR A 209 3.26 -2.21 24.60
N ILE A 210 3.27 -3.33 25.31
CA ILE A 210 2.13 -4.24 25.31
C ILE A 210 1.18 -3.84 26.44
N VAL A 211 -0.05 -3.53 26.06
CA VAL A 211 -1.12 -3.08 26.97
C VAL A 211 -1.93 -4.27 27.48
N ASP A 212 -2.27 -5.21 26.61
CA ASP A 212 -3.04 -6.39 26.96
C ASP A 212 -2.69 -7.58 26.05
N LYS A 213 -2.89 -8.81 26.55
CA LYS A 213 -2.62 -10.04 25.82
C LYS A 213 -3.63 -11.13 26.16
N PHE A 214 -4.09 -11.81 25.12
CA PHE A 214 -4.83 -13.06 25.18
C PHE A 214 -4.13 -14.09 24.31
N GLY A 215 -4.05 -15.34 24.77
CA GLY A 215 -3.27 -16.38 24.12
C GLY A 215 -2.45 -17.19 25.13
N ASP A 216 -1.23 -17.54 24.75
CA ASP A 216 -0.34 -18.35 25.59
C ASP A 216 0.55 -17.53 26.56
N LEU A 217 0.60 -16.21 26.38
CA LEU A 217 1.25 -15.21 27.24
C LEU A 217 2.78 -15.34 27.34
N ASN A 218 3.44 -15.88 26.33
CA ASN A 218 4.89 -16.15 26.32
C ASN A 218 5.80 -14.96 25.88
N ASN A 219 5.19 -13.80 25.58
CA ASN A 219 5.85 -12.61 25.02
C ASN A 219 6.29 -12.67 23.54
N THR A 220 5.86 -13.69 22.80
CA THR A 220 5.83 -13.73 21.33
C THR A 220 4.38 -13.74 20.86
N PHE A 221 4.07 -13.05 19.76
CA PHE A 221 2.71 -13.02 19.21
C PHE A 221 2.53 -14.24 18.31
N ASP A 222 1.81 -15.23 18.81
CA ASP A 222 1.68 -16.52 18.15
C ASP A 222 0.32 -16.70 17.45
N ALA A 223 0.19 -17.75 16.65
CA ALA A 223 -1.05 -18.04 15.96
C ALA A 223 -2.19 -18.32 16.95
N GLY A 224 -3.26 -17.53 16.88
CA GLY A 224 -4.40 -17.59 17.80
C GLY A 224 -4.38 -16.50 18.88
N ASP A 225 -3.31 -15.72 18.97
CA ASP A 225 -3.20 -14.64 19.94
C ASP A 225 -4.05 -13.42 19.57
N THR A 226 -4.40 -12.64 20.60
CA THR A 226 -4.94 -11.29 20.44
C THR A 226 -4.25 -10.36 21.43
N TRP A 227 -3.52 -9.37 20.92
CA TRP A 227 -2.75 -8.43 21.72
C TRP A 227 -3.24 -7.01 21.46
N ILE A 228 -3.21 -6.17 22.51
CA ILE A 228 -3.32 -4.72 22.37
C ILE A 228 -1.94 -4.15 22.65
N VAL A 229 -1.39 -3.43 21.68
CA VAL A 229 -0.11 -2.75 21.79
C VAL A 229 -0.30 -1.25 21.64
N SER A 230 0.57 -0.46 22.27
CA SER A 230 0.57 0.99 22.17
C SER A 230 1.91 1.52 21.68
N GLY A 231 1.84 2.56 20.85
CA GLY A 231 2.98 3.19 20.21
C GLY A 231 2.52 4.39 19.39
N ARG A 232 3.47 5.07 18.75
CA ARG A 232 3.17 6.18 17.82
C ARG A 232 2.85 5.61 16.45
N PHE A 233 1.70 4.95 16.33
CA PHE A 233 1.34 4.21 15.12
C PHE A 233 0.49 5.00 14.14
N PHE A 234 -0.23 6.04 14.58
CA PHE A 234 -1.06 6.85 13.71
C PHE A 234 -0.57 8.29 13.81
N GLN A 235 0.02 8.78 12.72
CA GLN A 235 0.77 10.03 12.72
C GLN A 235 0.30 10.91 11.57
N ARG A 236 0.18 12.21 11.80
CA ARG A 236 0.08 13.19 10.71
C ARG A 236 1.44 13.28 10.02
N SER A 237 1.44 13.47 8.71
CA SER A 237 2.62 13.55 7.87
C SER A 237 3.64 14.57 8.38
N GLY A 238 4.91 14.14 8.43
CA GLY A 238 6.01 14.93 8.98
C GLY A 238 6.35 16.17 8.14
N GLY A 239 5.97 16.21 6.86
CA GLY A 239 6.13 17.38 5.98
C GLY A 239 5.45 18.65 6.52
N TYR A 240 4.40 18.50 7.32
CA TYR A 240 3.68 19.59 7.98
C TYR A 240 4.37 20.18 9.21
N GLN A 241 5.44 19.54 9.71
CA GLN A 241 6.04 19.90 11.00
C GLN A 241 6.39 21.40 11.12
N GLY A 242 6.82 22.03 10.03
CA GLY A 242 7.20 23.45 10.04
C GLY A 242 6.03 24.43 10.08
N ALA A 243 4.81 24.00 9.75
CA ALA A 243 3.59 24.81 9.82
C ALA A 243 2.80 24.58 11.11
N SER A 244 3.14 23.51 11.84
CA SER A 244 2.41 23.02 13.00
C SER A 244 2.75 23.74 14.31
N GLY A 245 1.71 24.06 15.09
CA GLY A 245 1.81 24.55 16.46
C GLY A 245 1.81 23.44 17.53
N VAL A 246 1.71 22.17 17.12
CA VAL A 246 1.53 21.02 18.01
C VAL A 246 2.71 20.81 18.94
N TRP A 247 2.40 20.41 20.19
CA TRP A 247 3.38 20.04 21.21
C TRP A 247 2.96 18.75 21.95
N GLY A 248 3.93 18.12 22.62
CA GLY A 248 3.76 16.81 23.28
C GLY A 248 4.12 15.60 22.41
N GLY A 249 4.36 15.83 21.11
CA GLY A 249 4.79 14.81 20.16
C GLY A 249 6.22 14.32 20.39
N SER A 250 6.73 13.46 19.52
CA SER A 250 8.15 13.04 19.58
C SER A 250 9.11 14.18 19.29
N ALA A 251 8.67 15.20 18.55
CA ALA A 251 9.36 16.48 18.34
C ALA A 251 8.33 17.63 18.23
N PRO A 252 8.75 18.90 18.43
CA PRO A 252 7.88 20.05 18.20
C PRO A 252 7.28 20.03 16.79
N GLY A 253 5.97 20.27 16.68
CA GLY A 253 5.24 20.28 15.42
C GLY A 253 4.78 18.91 14.91
N LEU A 254 5.26 17.80 15.49
CA LEU A 254 4.82 16.46 15.09
C LEU A 254 3.54 16.06 15.82
N TYR A 255 2.50 15.70 15.04
CA TYR A 255 1.26 15.12 15.57
C TYR A 255 1.35 13.59 15.48
N ASP A 256 1.93 12.97 16.50
CA ASP A 256 2.22 11.54 16.50
C ASP A 256 1.81 10.85 17.83
N PRO A 257 0.56 10.99 18.28
CA PRO A 257 0.13 10.54 19.60
C PRO A 257 0.38 9.06 19.85
N ILE A 258 0.47 8.68 21.13
CA ILE A 258 0.48 7.27 21.52
C ILE A 258 -0.93 6.71 21.36
N VAL A 259 -1.12 5.89 20.34
CA VAL A 259 -2.37 5.19 20.04
C VAL A 259 -2.25 3.71 20.34
N LYS A 260 -3.38 3.01 20.36
CA LYS A 260 -3.45 1.56 20.55
C LYS A 260 -3.83 0.88 19.24
N LEU A 261 -3.20 -0.26 18.97
CA LEU A 261 -3.58 -1.19 17.92
C LEU A 261 -3.89 -2.54 18.53
N ARG A 262 -4.92 -3.22 17.99
CA ARG A 262 -5.23 -4.60 18.33
C ARG A 262 -4.74 -5.52 17.21
N PHE A 263 -3.81 -6.41 17.52
CA PHE A 263 -3.39 -7.50 16.65
C PHE A 263 -4.18 -8.75 17.03
N SER A 264 -4.79 -9.44 16.07
CA SER A 264 -5.54 -10.69 16.32
C SER A 264 -5.29 -11.67 15.19
N HIS A 265 -4.74 -12.84 15.48
CA HIS A 265 -4.50 -13.88 14.48
C HIS A 265 -5.53 -15.00 14.59
N SER A 266 -6.16 -15.33 13.47
CA SER A 266 -7.11 -16.43 13.35
C SER A 266 -6.45 -17.67 12.78
N THR A 267 -6.39 -18.75 13.55
CA THR A 267 -5.88 -20.06 13.08
C THR A 267 -6.82 -20.75 12.08
N LEU A 268 -8.08 -20.31 11.99
CA LEU A 268 -9.07 -20.87 11.08
C LEU A 268 -8.88 -20.35 9.66
N THR A 269 -8.64 -19.05 9.53
CA THR A 269 -8.45 -18.37 8.25
C THR A 269 -6.98 -18.19 7.90
N ASN A 270 -6.07 -18.40 8.86
CA ASN A 270 -4.65 -18.08 8.74
C ASN A 270 -4.43 -16.63 8.31
N THR A 271 -5.08 -15.69 9.01
CA THR A 271 -4.96 -14.25 8.77
C THR A 271 -4.76 -13.51 10.08
N THR A 272 -3.98 -12.44 10.05
CA THR A 272 -3.87 -11.49 11.16
C THR A 272 -4.62 -10.22 10.82
N VAL A 273 -5.53 -9.79 11.70
CA VAL A 273 -6.20 -8.49 11.62
C VAL A 273 -5.54 -7.52 12.60
N VAL A 274 -5.11 -6.37 12.10
CA VAL A 274 -4.61 -5.24 12.90
C VAL A 274 -5.65 -4.13 12.85
N SER A 275 -6.25 -3.82 14.00
CA SER A 275 -7.31 -2.81 14.12
C SER A 275 -6.82 -1.54 14.80
N LEU A 276 -7.08 -0.38 14.20
CA LEU A 276 -7.06 0.94 14.84
C LEU A 276 -8.50 1.39 15.11
N VAL A 277 -8.74 1.96 16.30
CA VAL A 277 -9.94 2.75 16.59
C VAL A 277 -9.48 4.10 17.11
N TYR A 278 -9.87 5.17 16.43
CA TYR A 278 -9.36 6.51 16.70
C TYR A 278 -10.46 7.55 16.61
N ALA A 279 -10.26 8.69 17.28
CA ALA A 279 -11.24 9.75 17.31
C ALA A 279 -11.14 10.61 16.04
N LEU A 280 -12.27 10.87 15.40
CA LEU A 280 -12.37 11.86 14.33
C LEU A 280 -12.46 13.27 14.92
N ASP A 281 -13.21 13.42 16.01
CA ASP A 281 -13.41 14.69 16.71
C ASP A 281 -13.13 14.58 18.23
N MET A 282 -13.27 15.70 18.94
CA MET A 282 -13.10 15.72 20.41
C MET A 282 -14.19 14.94 21.16
N VAL A 283 -15.38 14.76 20.57
CA VAL A 283 -16.46 13.96 21.16
C VAL A 283 -16.05 12.50 21.20
N GLY A 284 -15.53 11.96 20.10
CA GLY A 284 -14.96 10.64 19.97
C GLY A 284 -13.79 10.45 20.93
N ALA A 285 -12.90 11.44 21.05
CA ALA A 285 -11.81 11.40 21.99
C ALA A 285 -12.32 11.25 23.44
N SER A 286 -13.38 12.00 23.81
CA SER A 286 -14.01 11.89 25.14
C SER A 286 -14.65 10.51 25.39
N LEU A 287 -15.27 9.93 24.36
CA LEU A 287 -15.87 8.60 24.44
C LEU A 287 -14.81 7.52 24.63
N LEU A 288 -13.72 7.56 23.84
CA LEU A 288 -12.63 6.58 23.89
C LEU A 288 -11.82 6.66 25.20
N THR A 289 -11.66 7.86 25.78
CA THR A 289 -10.94 8.01 27.06
C THR A 289 -11.85 7.82 28.28
N GLY A 290 -13.17 7.94 28.12
CA GLY A 290 -14.14 8.02 29.22
C GLY A 290 -13.96 9.26 30.09
N GLN A 291 -13.26 10.29 29.59
CA GLN A 291 -13.02 11.56 30.29
C GLN A 291 -13.97 12.65 29.79
N PRO A 292 -14.16 13.76 30.53
CA PRO A 292 -14.91 14.91 30.05
C PRO A 292 -14.35 15.46 28.73
N LEU A 293 -15.22 15.97 27.87
CA LEU A 293 -14.85 16.64 26.61
C LEU A 293 -13.80 17.72 26.85
N GLN A 294 -12.77 17.74 26.01
CA GLN A 294 -11.70 18.74 25.99
C GLN A 294 -11.78 19.54 24.69
N ALA A 295 -11.15 20.72 24.66
CA ALA A 295 -11.04 21.53 23.46
C ALA A 295 -9.88 21.04 22.60
N MET A 296 -9.91 21.34 21.30
CA MET A 296 -8.73 21.26 20.45
C MET A 296 -7.72 22.30 20.94
N ASP A 297 -6.54 21.85 21.37
CA ASP A 297 -5.51 22.71 21.99
C ASP A 297 -4.07 22.39 21.53
N SER A 298 -3.96 21.60 20.45
CA SER A 298 -2.71 21.19 19.80
C SER A 298 -1.78 20.42 20.74
N ASN A 299 -2.32 19.76 21.76
CA ASN A 299 -1.56 19.02 22.77
C ASN A 299 -1.74 17.52 22.60
N VAL A 300 -0.79 16.83 21.97
CA VAL A 300 -0.92 15.37 21.80
C VAL A 300 -0.73 14.56 23.10
N GLY A 301 -0.51 15.23 24.23
CA GLY A 301 -0.46 14.64 25.56
C GLY A 301 -1.82 14.45 26.23
N ASN A 302 -2.92 14.96 25.65
CA ASN A 302 -4.29 14.82 26.19
C ASN A 302 -5.24 14.15 25.17
N HIS A 303 -6.45 14.65 24.99
CA HIS A 303 -7.36 14.16 23.94
C HIS A 303 -6.75 14.45 22.58
N THR A 304 -6.82 13.48 21.68
CA THR A 304 -6.31 13.63 20.32
C THR A 304 -7.37 13.13 19.34
N SER A 305 -7.42 13.74 18.17
CA SER A 305 -8.36 13.41 17.10
C SER A 305 -7.83 13.89 15.75
N VAL A 306 -8.37 13.35 14.66
CA VAL A 306 -8.07 13.83 13.31
C VAL A 306 -8.39 15.33 13.15
N ALA A 307 -9.56 15.77 13.65
CA ALA A 307 -9.97 17.18 13.57
C ALA A 307 -8.96 18.14 14.21
N GLU A 308 -8.41 17.80 15.37
CA GLU A 308 -7.39 18.64 16.01
C GLU A 308 -6.11 18.71 15.18
N ALA A 309 -5.69 17.58 14.60
CA ALA A 309 -4.50 17.54 13.76
C ALA A 309 -4.69 18.35 12.47
N LEU A 310 -5.88 18.30 11.87
CA LEU A 310 -6.20 19.07 10.67
C LEU A 310 -6.40 20.56 10.96
N GLN A 311 -7.11 20.92 12.03
CA GLN A 311 -7.28 22.31 12.43
C GLN A 311 -5.93 23.01 12.65
N ASP A 312 -4.96 22.31 13.25
CA ASP A 312 -3.61 22.84 13.42
C ASP A 312 -2.89 23.16 12.10
N ILE A 313 -3.03 22.32 11.06
CA ILE A 313 -2.44 22.65 9.74
C ILE A 313 -3.23 23.72 8.99
N ILE A 314 -4.56 23.75 9.10
CA ILE A 314 -5.40 24.80 8.49
C ILE A 314 -5.01 26.17 9.05
N ASP A 315 -4.84 26.27 10.37
CA ASP A 315 -4.35 27.48 11.03
C ASP A 315 -2.92 27.81 10.59
N GLY A 316 -2.04 26.80 10.57
CA GLY A 316 -0.64 26.93 10.15
C GLY A 316 -0.45 27.34 8.69
N ALA A 317 -1.33 26.91 7.80
CA ALA A 317 -1.32 27.23 6.36
C ALA A 317 -1.51 28.73 6.10
N SER A 318 -2.19 29.43 7.02
CA SER A 318 -2.46 30.86 6.93
C SER A 318 -1.27 31.74 7.35
N GLU A 319 -0.23 31.14 7.95
CA GLU A 319 1.00 31.83 8.35
C GLU A 319 1.94 32.04 7.16
N PRO A 320 2.90 33.00 7.23
CA PRO A 320 3.85 33.27 6.15
C PRO A 320 4.92 32.17 6.06
N LEU A 321 4.53 31.00 5.52
CA LEU A 321 5.39 29.85 5.30
C LEU A 321 6.36 30.05 4.13
N SER A 322 7.46 29.30 4.13
CA SER A 322 8.43 29.29 3.02
C SER A 322 9.10 27.92 2.87
N GLY A 323 9.76 27.70 1.74
CA GLY A 323 10.41 26.42 1.45
C GLY A 323 9.41 25.29 1.15
N PRO A 324 9.87 24.02 1.18
CA PRO A 324 9.03 22.85 0.91
C PRO A 324 7.76 22.78 1.75
N VAL A 325 7.85 23.12 3.05
CA VAL A 325 6.70 23.13 3.97
C VAL A 325 5.53 23.94 3.42
N ARG A 326 5.80 25.12 2.81
CA ARG A 326 4.73 25.91 2.17
C ARG A 326 4.00 25.13 1.09
N TYR A 327 4.72 24.41 0.23
CA TYR A 327 4.10 23.67 -0.87
C TYR A 327 3.25 22.49 -0.40
N LEU A 328 3.62 21.89 0.73
CA LEU A 328 2.86 20.81 1.33
C LEU A 328 1.62 21.32 2.08
N THR A 329 1.66 22.54 2.64
CA THR A 329 0.61 23.03 3.55
C THR A 329 -0.31 24.11 2.97
N GLU A 330 0.13 24.91 2.00
CA GLU A 330 -0.57 26.17 1.64
C GLU A 330 -2.01 25.99 1.13
N ARG A 331 -2.38 24.80 0.68
CA ARG A 331 -3.71 24.53 0.14
C ARG A 331 -4.77 24.29 1.21
N TRP A 332 -4.37 23.92 2.44
CA TRP A 332 -5.23 23.86 3.62
C TRP A 332 -5.76 25.22 4.10
N ALA A 333 -5.26 26.33 3.53
CA ALA A 333 -5.53 27.66 4.03
C ALA A 333 -7.00 28.08 3.79
N GLY A 334 -7.77 28.09 4.87
CA GLY A 334 -9.16 28.57 4.87
C GLY A 334 -10.20 27.47 4.65
N ASP A 335 -9.79 26.20 4.62
CA ASP A 335 -10.70 25.08 4.58
C ASP A 335 -11.41 24.88 5.94
N ASP A 336 -12.50 24.11 5.91
CA ASP A 336 -13.22 23.67 7.10
C ASP A 336 -12.81 22.24 7.44
N VAL A 337 -12.41 22.01 8.68
CA VAL A 337 -11.95 20.69 9.13
C VAL A 337 -13.01 19.61 8.95
N GLU A 338 -14.28 19.96 9.08
CA GLU A 338 -15.40 19.01 8.99
C GLU A 338 -15.54 18.40 7.59
N ASP A 339 -15.01 19.05 6.54
CA ASP A 339 -15.07 18.56 5.16
C ASP A 339 -14.18 17.33 4.93
N PHE A 340 -13.29 17.00 5.86
CA PHE A 340 -12.28 15.93 5.71
C PHE A 340 -12.41 14.82 6.76
N LEU A 341 -13.47 14.84 7.58
CA LEU A 341 -13.65 13.88 8.68
C LEU A 341 -14.39 12.60 8.27
N ASP A 342 -14.94 12.51 7.06
CA ASP A 342 -15.55 11.27 6.58
C ASP A 342 -14.46 10.28 6.12
N PRO A 343 -14.22 9.16 6.84
CA PRO A 343 -13.15 8.23 6.47
C PRO A 343 -13.43 7.42 5.20
N THR A 344 -14.64 7.55 4.63
CA THR A 344 -15.01 6.84 3.40
C THR A 344 -14.59 7.58 2.14
N ASP A 345 -14.22 8.87 2.26
CA ASP A 345 -13.70 9.70 1.17
C ASP A 345 -12.17 9.66 1.06
N TRP A 346 -11.48 9.14 2.07
CA TRP A 346 -10.01 9.10 2.11
C TRP A 346 -9.45 8.12 1.10
N GLN A 347 -8.32 8.46 0.48
CA GLN A 347 -7.53 7.57 -0.36
C GLN A 347 -6.41 6.91 0.44
N ALA A 348 -5.89 5.78 -0.04
CA ALA A 348 -4.82 5.06 0.63
C ALA A 348 -3.75 4.55 -0.34
N THR A 349 -2.49 4.66 0.07
CA THR A 349 -1.37 3.93 -0.52
C THR A 349 -0.61 3.16 0.56
N MET A 350 0.15 2.16 0.15
CA MET A 350 0.75 1.17 1.02
C MET A 350 2.16 0.82 0.56
N LEU A 351 3.07 0.78 1.51
CA LEU A 351 4.39 0.18 1.38
C LEU A 351 4.71 -0.62 2.64
N LEU A 352 4.75 -1.94 2.54
CA LEU A 352 5.03 -2.82 3.67
C LEU A 352 6.45 -3.38 3.61
N ALA A 353 6.95 -3.73 4.79
CA ALA A 353 8.26 -4.30 4.96
C ALA A 353 8.31 -5.32 6.09
N THR A 354 9.31 -6.18 5.98
CA THR A 354 9.94 -6.82 7.13
C THR A 354 11.34 -6.21 7.36
N ALA A 355 12.12 -6.78 8.27
CA ALA A 355 13.46 -6.28 8.58
C ALA A 355 14.50 -7.41 8.67
N TYR A 356 15.77 -7.03 8.52
CA TYR A 356 16.88 -7.96 8.68
C TYR A 356 17.01 -8.40 10.14
N PRO A 357 17.31 -9.68 10.42
CA PRO A 357 17.52 -10.18 11.77
C PRO A 357 18.76 -9.57 12.45
N GLN A 358 19.68 -9.02 11.67
CA GLN A 358 20.90 -8.35 12.12
C GLN A 358 21.04 -7.00 11.41
N MET A 359 21.65 -6.04 12.07
CA MET A 359 21.90 -4.72 11.51
C MET A 359 22.85 -4.84 10.31
N ASP A 360 22.41 -4.32 9.16
CA ASP A 360 23.24 -4.23 7.96
C ASP A 360 24.34 -3.15 8.15
N PRO A 361 25.63 -3.46 7.86
CA PRO A 361 26.70 -2.48 7.92
C PRO A 361 26.54 -1.29 6.95
N GLY A 362 25.80 -1.48 5.86
CA GLY A 362 25.46 -0.44 4.89
C GLY A 362 24.30 0.47 5.32
N GLY A 363 23.62 0.14 6.43
CA GLY A 363 22.51 0.91 6.97
C GLY A 363 21.14 0.55 6.39
N ALA A 364 21.01 -0.56 5.66
CA ALA A 364 19.72 -1.07 5.22
C ALA A 364 18.86 -1.48 6.43
N LEU A 365 17.64 -0.95 6.49
CA LEU A 365 16.71 -1.18 7.61
C LEU A 365 15.57 -2.11 7.22
N TYR A 366 15.03 -1.91 6.02
CA TYR A 366 13.81 -2.56 5.56
C TYR A 366 14.10 -3.54 4.44
N VAL A 367 13.36 -4.63 4.43
CA VAL A 367 13.12 -5.42 3.24
C VAL A 367 11.68 -5.17 2.86
N TRP A 368 11.45 -4.38 1.82
CA TRP A 368 10.10 -4.11 1.34
C TRP A 368 9.50 -5.43 0.87
N THR A 369 8.21 -5.64 1.10
CA THR A 369 7.56 -6.91 0.78
C THR A 369 6.36 -6.72 -0.12
N ASP A 370 5.70 -5.58 -0.02
CA ASP A 370 4.38 -5.41 -0.59
C ASP A 370 4.08 -3.92 -0.83
N ILE A 371 3.25 -3.63 -1.84
CA ILE A 371 2.80 -2.29 -2.24
C ILE A 371 1.33 -2.30 -2.60
N GLY A 372 0.66 -1.16 -2.43
CA GLY A 372 -0.72 -0.98 -2.88
C GLY A 372 -1.19 0.47 -2.74
N PHE A 373 -2.43 0.81 -3.01
CA PHE A 373 -3.37 0.01 -3.80
C PHE A 373 -3.29 0.44 -5.27
N ASP A 374 -3.91 -0.31 -6.18
CA ASP A 374 -3.99 0.01 -7.61
C ASP A 374 -2.63 0.12 -8.32
N ASN A 375 -1.73 -0.81 -8.01
CA ASN A 375 -0.45 -0.97 -8.69
C ASN A 375 -0.46 -2.20 -9.59
N THR A 376 0.10 -2.04 -10.78
CA THR A 376 0.29 -3.14 -11.72
C THR A 376 1.77 -3.31 -12.00
N VAL A 377 2.34 -4.45 -11.55
CA VAL A 377 3.75 -4.77 -11.83
C VAL A 377 3.94 -4.97 -13.33
N GLY A 378 4.91 -4.25 -13.89
CA GLY A 378 5.19 -4.22 -15.33
C GLY A 378 4.56 -3.04 -16.07
N ASP A 379 3.68 -2.27 -15.42
CA ASP A 379 3.19 -1.00 -15.96
C ASP A 379 4.25 0.08 -15.73
N PHE A 380 5.02 0.36 -16.78
CA PHE A 380 6.13 1.30 -16.75
C PHE A 380 5.74 2.70 -17.24
N ASN A 381 4.52 2.87 -17.74
CA ASN A 381 4.03 4.13 -18.28
C ASN A 381 2.87 4.74 -17.45
N ALA A 382 2.42 4.04 -16.41
CA ALA A 382 1.31 4.38 -15.52
C ALA A 382 -0.05 4.54 -16.22
N ASP A 383 -0.30 3.74 -17.26
CA ASP A 383 -1.60 3.70 -17.95
C ASP A 383 -2.59 2.67 -17.38
N GLY A 384 -2.16 1.93 -16.36
CA GLY A 384 -2.94 0.93 -15.64
C GLY A 384 -2.93 -0.45 -16.30
N LEU A 385 -2.20 -0.65 -17.40
CA LEU A 385 -2.15 -1.89 -18.14
C LEU A 385 -0.71 -2.31 -18.43
N VAL A 386 -0.44 -3.62 -18.43
CA VAL A 386 0.82 -4.17 -18.93
C VAL A 386 0.64 -4.57 -20.39
N GLY A 387 1.34 -3.90 -21.30
CA GLY A 387 1.14 -4.13 -22.72
C GLY A 387 2.32 -3.78 -23.62
N VAL A 388 1.98 -3.57 -24.90
CA VAL A 388 2.96 -3.18 -25.92
C VAL A 388 3.71 -1.89 -25.53
N PRO A 389 3.05 -0.83 -25.01
CA PRO A 389 3.75 0.37 -24.58
C PRO A 389 4.87 0.12 -23.55
N ASP A 390 4.65 -0.75 -22.57
CA ASP A 390 5.65 -1.10 -21.54
C ASP A 390 6.81 -1.89 -22.13
N SER A 391 6.49 -2.83 -23.02
CA SER A 391 7.51 -3.60 -23.74
C SER A 391 8.39 -2.71 -24.62
N GLU A 392 7.79 -1.67 -25.24
CA GLU A 392 8.54 -0.67 -25.99
C GLU A 392 9.36 0.24 -25.07
N ALA A 393 8.81 0.67 -23.93
CA ALA A 393 9.52 1.47 -22.94
C ALA A 393 10.75 0.74 -22.38
N LEU A 394 10.59 -0.54 -22.01
CA LEU A 394 11.68 -1.40 -21.55
C LEU A 394 12.74 -1.60 -22.64
N ALA A 395 12.33 -1.94 -23.86
CA ALA A 395 13.27 -2.14 -24.97
C ALA A 395 14.05 -0.87 -25.31
N LEU A 396 13.40 0.30 -25.27
CA LEU A 396 14.05 1.60 -25.44
C LEU A 396 15.01 1.91 -24.30
N HIS A 397 14.64 1.59 -23.05
CA HIS A 397 15.51 1.77 -21.89
C HIS A 397 16.79 0.93 -22.02
N ILE A 398 16.67 -0.36 -22.37
CA ILE A 398 17.81 -1.26 -22.63
C ILE A 398 18.69 -0.70 -23.75
N ALA A 399 18.10 -0.39 -24.91
CA ALA A 399 18.83 0.11 -26.06
C ALA A 399 19.59 1.43 -25.80
N ALA A 400 19.09 2.26 -24.89
CA ALA A 400 19.70 3.54 -24.53
C ALA A 400 20.84 3.42 -23.51
N ASN A 401 20.85 2.39 -22.67
CA ASN A 401 21.74 2.30 -21.51
C ASN A 401 22.70 1.10 -21.53
N ASP A 402 22.42 0.04 -22.30
CA ASP A 402 23.28 -1.15 -22.45
C ASP A 402 24.68 -0.78 -22.98
N GLY A 403 25.73 -1.12 -22.21
CA GLY A 403 27.11 -0.70 -22.44
C GLY A 403 27.43 0.77 -22.13
N GLY A 404 26.47 1.50 -21.54
CA GLY A 404 26.59 2.90 -21.13
C GLY A 404 27.14 3.09 -19.70
N THR A 405 27.02 4.30 -19.17
CA THR A 405 27.45 4.60 -17.78
C THR A 405 26.49 4.09 -16.71
N ASN A 406 25.24 3.83 -17.10
CA ASN A 406 24.19 3.31 -16.22
C ASN A 406 24.19 1.78 -16.16
N ASP A 407 25.00 1.13 -17.00
CA ASP A 407 25.23 -0.31 -17.00
C ASP A 407 26.54 -0.64 -16.27
N CYS A 408 26.42 -1.30 -15.11
CA CYS A 408 27.53 -1.52 -14.19
C CYS A 408 28.65 -2.39 -14.78
N ASP A 409 28.30 -3.30 -15.71
CA ASP A 409 29.29 -4.16 -16.36
C ASP A 409 29.87 -3.52 -17.65
N GLY A 410 29.23 -2.45 -18.14
CA GLY A 410 29.63 -1.67 -19.31
C GLY A 410 29.70 -2.48 -20.60
N SER A 411 29.05 -3.64 -20.65
CA SER A 411 29.15 -4.60 -21.74
C SER A 411 27.89 -4.56 -22.58
N VAL A 412 28.02 -4.26 -23.88
CA VAL A 412 26.89 -4.35 -24.81
C VAL A 412 26.45 -5.80 -24.99
N ASN A 413 25.46 -6.24 -24.23
CA ASN A 413 25.04 -7.65 -24.12
C ASN A 413 23.51 -7.85 -24.09
N GLY A 414 22.72 -6.78 -24.23
CA GLY A 414 21.26 -6.82 -24.23
C GLY A 414 20.63 -6.81 -22.84
N GLN A 415 21.39 -6.48 -21.80
CA GLN A 415 20.93 -6.34 -20.42
C GLN A 415 21.63 -5.13 -19.77
N ILE A 416 21.06 -4.57 -18.70
CA ILE A 416 21.71 -3.51 -17.91
C ILE A 416 21.94 -4.08 -16.51
N ALA A 417 23.20 -4.16 -16.09
CA ALA A 417 23.52 -4.49 -14.71
C ALA A 417 23.32 -3.26 -13.82
N ILE A 418 22.48 -3.35 -12.79
CA ILE A 418 22.23 -2.21 -11.88
C ILE A 418 23.45 -1.97 -10.97
N CYS A 419 24.05 -0.79 -11.09
CA CYS A 419 25.13 -0.35 -10.20
C CYS A 419 24.65 -0.29 -8.74
N ASN A 420 25.36 -0.95 -7.82
CA ASN A 420 24.99 -1.04 -6.39
C ASN A 420 23.55 -1.55 -6.20
N PHE A 421 23.19 -2.63 -6.90
CA PHE A 421 21.86 -3.25 -6.83
C PHE A 421 21.33 -3.40 -5.40
N ALA A 422 20.01 -3.35 -5.26
CA ALA A 422 19.20 -3.25 -4.06
C ALA A 422 19.38 -1.95 -3.24
N TRP A 423 20.56 -1.36 -3.15
CA TRP A 423 20.63 0.05 -2.74
C TRP A 423 20.06 0.95 -3.85
N ASN A 424 20.59 0.78 -5.06
CA ASN A 424 19.98 1.28 -6.29
C ASN A 424 18.99 0.25 -6.85
N PHE A 425 18.06 0.74 -7.63
CA PHE A 425 17.00 -0.03 -8.27
C PHE A 425 16.66 0.62 -9.61
N SER A 426 15.80 -0.04 -10.37
CA SER A 426 15.24 0.48 -11.60
C SER A 426 13.76 0.13 -11.65
N LEU A 427 12.92 1.06 -12.11
CA LEU A 427 11.54 0.75 -12.50
C LEU A 427 11.47 -0.47 -13.44
N PHE A 428 12.47 -0.62 -14.31
CA PHE A 428 12.48 -1.66 -15.33
C PHE A 428 12.99 -3.03 -14.83
N ASP A 429 13.42 -3.15 -13.57
CA ASP A 429 13.82 -4.43 -12.94
C ASP A 429 12.65 -4.96 -12.10
N ALA A 430 11.58 -5.37 -12.77
CA ALA A 430 10.38 -5.89 -12.11
C ALA A 430 10.62 -7.26 -11.47
N SER A 431 11.57 -8.04 -11.99
CA SER A 431 11.98 -9.32 -11.41
C SER A 431 12.79 -9.12 -10.12
N PHE A 432 13.44 -7.97 -9.95
CA PHE A 432 14.33 -7.61 -8.85
C PHE A 432 15.50 -8.59 -8.70
N ASP A 433 16.13 -8.93 -9.82
CA ASP A 433 17.34 -9.76 -9.84
C ASP A 433 18.62 -8.95 -10.07
N GLY A 434 18.49 -7.63 -10.26
CA GLY A 434 19.57 -6.69 -10.49
C GLY A 434 20.02 -6.56 -11.93
N LEU A 435 19.30 -7.21 -12.86
CA LEU A 435 19.51 -7.11 -14.30
C LEU A 435 18.23 -6.63 -14.97
N VAL A 436 18.28 -5.47 -15.63
CA VAL A 436 17.19 -5.08 -16.52
C VAL A 436 17.36 -5.82 -17.85
N THR A 437 16.42 -6.69 -18.16
CA THR A 437 16.37 -7.53 -19.35
C THR A 437 14.96 -7.49 -19.96
N LEU A 438 14.79 -8.02 -21.17
CA LEU A 438 13.43 -8.19 -21.72
C LEU A 438 12.57 -9.19 -20.91
N SER A 439 13.19 -9.99 -20.04
CA SER A 439 12.49 -10.92 -19.14
C SER A 439 11.90 -10.24 -17.91
N ASP A 440 12.17 -8.96 -17.66
CA ASP A 440 11.42 -8.20 -16.64
C ASP A 440 9.97 -7.94 -17.03
N LEU A 441 9.67 -8.14 -18.32
CA LEU A 441 8.32 -8.33 -18.83
C LEU A 441 8.12 -9.74 -19.38
N ASP A 442 8.82 -10.77 -18.87
CA ASP A 442 8.44 -12.17 -19.14
C ASP A 442 7.09 -12.38 -18.47
N ILE A 443 6.05 -11.98 -19.20
CA ILE A 443 4.64 -12.20 -18.93
C ILE A 443 4.52 -13.68 -18.52
N PRO A 444 4.21 -14.02 -17.25
CA PRO A 444 3.61 -15.31 -16.99
C PRO A 444 2.39 -15.41 -17.93
N PRO A 445 2.21 -16.49 -18.71
CA PRO A 445 1.22 -16.52 -19.79
C PRO A 445 -0.15 -16.08 -19.25
N GLY A 446 -0.65 -15.01 -19.85
CA GLY A 446 -1.76 -14.22 -19.38
C GLY A 446 -1.38 -12.74 -19.48
N SER A 447 -1.47 -12.05 -20.62
CA SER A 447 -2.15 -12.34 -21.88
C SER A 447 -2.13 -11.00 -22.63
N LEU A 448 -1.84 -10.98 -23.92
CA LEU A 448 -2.08 -9.76 -24.70
C LEU A 448 -3.57 -9.42 -24.50
N PRO A 449 -3.98 -8.24 -24.02
CA PRO A 449 -5.41 -7.93 -23.87
C PRO A 449 -6.12 -8.22 -25.18
N GLY A 450 -7.11 -9.12 -25.17
CA GLY A 450 -7.71 -9.67 -26.40
C GLY A 450 -7.21 -11.03 -26.89
N ASP A 451 -6.17 -11.64 -26.30
CA ASP A 451 -5.62 -12.97 -26.66
C ASP A 451 -6.25 -14.00 -25.74
N THR A 452 -7.34 -14.60 -26.22
CA THR A 452 -8.22 -15.45 -25.43
C THR A 452 -7.76 -16.91 -25.43
N ASP A 453 -6.98 -17.33 -26.43
CA ASP A 453 -6.43 -18.69 -26.50
C ASP A 453 -4.96 -18.79 -26.05
N GLY A 454 -4.38 -17.65 -25.65
CA GLY A 454 -3.01 -17.54 -25.14
C GLY A 454 -1.95 -17.88 -26.18
N ASN A 455 -2.28 -17.78 -27.48
CA ASN A 455 -1.37 -18.16 -28.56
C ASN A 455 -0.34 -17.05 -28.89
N CYS A 456 -0.42 -15.90 -28.21
CA CYS A 456 0.37 -14.69 -28.43
C CYS A 456 0.04 -13.90 -29.70
N GLU A 457 -1.15 -14.06 -30.27
CA GLU A 457 -1.64 -13.31 -31.44
C GLU A 457 -3.12 -12.95 -31.28
N VAL A 458 -3.46 -11.68 -31.06
CA VAL A 458 -4.86 -11.24 -31.01
C VAL A 458 -5.43 -11.23 -32.41
N ASN A 459 -6.35 -12.14 -32.69
CA ASN A 459 -6.91 -12.32 -34.02
C ASN A 459 -8.38 -12.72 -33.99
N SER A 460 -8.89 -13.18 -35.14
CA SER A 460 -10.29 -13.58 -35.27
C SER A 460 -10.67 -14.80 -34.42
N ILE A 461 -9.70 -15.62 -33.99
CA ILE A 461 -9.93 -16.77 -33.11
C ILE A 461 -10.33 -16.26 -31.73
N ASP A 462 -9.61 -15.29 -31.19
CA ASP A 462 -9.88 -14.67 -29.90
C ASP A 462 -11.21 -13.92 -29.89
N LEU A 463 -11.48 -13.13 -30.93
CA LEU A 463 -12.77 -12.46 -31.10
C LEU A 463 -13.93 -13.47 -31.10
N ASN A 464 -13.73 -14.65 -31.70
CA ASN A 464 -14.76 -15.67 -31.68
C ASN A 464 -14.95 -16.29 -30.29
N ILE A 465 -13.89 -16.45 -29.49
CA ILE A 465 -13.99 -16.99 -28.12
C ILE A 465 -14.75 -16.01 -27.22
N LEU A 466 -14.36 -14.74 -27.22
CA LEU A 466 -15.09 -13.69 -26.50
C LEU A 466 -16.57 -13.64 -26.90
N LEU A 467 -16.88 -13.64 -28.21
CA LEU A 467 -18.27 -13.58 -28.67
C LEU A 467 -19.09 -14.83 -28.33
N ILE A 468 -18.46 -15.98 -28.10
CA ILE A 468 -19.14 -17.20 -27.63
C ILE A 468 -19.56 -17.05 -26.17
N ASN A 469 -18.76 -16.35 -25.37
CA ASN A 469 -18.97 -16.16 -23.95
C ASN A 469 -19.61 -14.81 -23.60
N PHE A 470 -19.94 -13.97 -24.58
CA PHE A 470 -20.54 -12.66 -24.33
C PHE A 470 -21.81 -12.74 -23.45
N GLY A 471 -21.79 -12.02 -22.33
CA GLY A 471 -22.79 -12.02 -21.27
C GLY A 471 -22.62 -13.13 -20.22
N MET A 472 -21.49 -13.86 -20.23
CA MET A 472 -21.13 -14.83 -19.21
C MET A 472 -20.72 -14.11 -17.92
N THR A 473 -21.07 -14.70 -16.77
CA THR A 473 -20.70 -14.21 -15.43
C THR A 473 -19.89 -15.27 -14.69
N GLY A 474 -18.98 -14.86 -13.80
CA GLY A 474 -17.93 -15.73 -13.27
C GLY A 474 -16.94 -16.13 -14.35
N ALA A 475 -16.71 -15.23 -15.30
CA ALA A 475 -15.80 -15.41 -16.42
C ALA A 475 -14.34 -15.38 -15.95
N ALA A 476 -13.48 -16.01 -16.74
CA ALA A 476 -12.04 -15.88 -16.62
C ALA A 476 -11.47 -15.28 -17.90
N TRP A 477 -10.19 -14.95 -17.89
CA TRP A 477 -9.50 -14.41 -19.05
C TRP A 477 -9.71 -15.22 -20.35
N ASP A 478 -9.57 -16.55 -20.27
CA ASP A 478 -9.76 -17.47 -21.40
C ASP A 478 -11.23 -17.55 -21.87
N ASP A 479 -12.16 -16.95 -21.12
CA ASP A 479 -13.53 -16.75 -21.53
C ASP A 479 -13.73 -15.41 -22.25
N GLY A 480 -12.79 -14.48 -22.14
CA GLY A 480 -12.85 -13.15 -22.74
C GLY A 480 -13.08 -12.01 -21.75
N ASP A 481 -12.88 -12.24 -20.44
CA ASP A 481 -12.90 -11.21 -19.38
C ASP A 481 -11.51 -10.58 -19.26
N PHE A 482 -11.32 -9.44 -19.92
CA PHE A 482 -10.03 -8.76 -20.05
C PHE A 482 -9.86 -7.58 -19.09
N ASP A 483 -10.93 -7.07 -18.49
CA ASP A 483 -10.87 -6.06 -17.42
C ASP A 483 -10.96 -6.68 -16.01
N GLY A 484 -11.24 -7.98 -15.91
CA GLY A 484 -11.21 -8.75 -14.68
C GLY A 484 -12.43 -8.53 -13.79
N ASP A 485 -13.51 -7.96 -14.32
CA ASP A 485 -14.72 -7.65 -13.55
C ASP A 485 -15.61 -8.88 -13.27
N GLY A 486 -15.22 -10.03 -13.83
CA GLY A 486 -15.89 -11.32 -13.65
C GLY A 486 -17.04 -11.54 -14.61
N ASP A 487 -17.26 -10.69 -15.60
CA ASP A 487 -18.17 -10.94 -16.72
C ASP A 487 -17.51 -10.74 -18.10
N VAL A 488 -18.26 -10.97 -19.18
CA VAL A 488 -17.77 -10.76 -20.56
C VAL A 488 -18.74 -9.83 -21.26
N ASP A 489 -18.36 -8.58 -21.50
CA ASP A 489 -19.25 -7.58 -22.03
C ASP A 489 -18.64 -6.68 -23.12
N SER A 490 -19.28 -5.53 -23.37
CA SER A 490 -18.83 -4.60 -24.40
C SER A 490 -17.48 -3.95 -24.10
N THR A 491 -17.07 -3.90 -22.83
CA THR A 491 -15.78 -3.40 -22.36
C THR A 491 -14.67 -4.33 -22.82
N ASP A 492 -14.81 -5.64 -22.61
CA ASP A 492 -13.88 -6.65 -23.12
C ASP A 492 -13.79 -6.67 -24.63
N LEU A 493 -14.94 -6.54 -25.31
CA LEU A 493 -14.95 -6.46 -26.77
C LEU A 493 -14.15 -5.24 -27.25
N ASN A 494 -14.24 -4.11 -26.57
CA ASN A 494 -13.47 -2.92 -26.89
C ASN A 494 -11.96 -3.14 -26.61
N ILE A 495 -11.61 -3.84 -25.53
CA ILE A 495 -10.22 -4.20 -25.20
C ILE A 495 -9.64 -5.07 -26.31
N LEU A 496 -10.36 -6.12 -26.74
CA LEU A 496 -9.91 -6.99 -27.82
C LEU A 496 -9.74 -6.25 -29.14
N LEU A 497 -10.75 -5.46 -29.54
CA LEU A 497 -10.71 -4.74 -30.82
C LEU A 497 -9.59 -3.70 -30.86
N SER A 498 -9.25 -3.10 -29.72
CA SER A 498 -8.14 -2.16 -29.58
C SER A 498 -6.78 -2.83 -29.80
N ASN A 499 -6.69 -4.13 -29.54
CA ASN A 499 -5.48 -4.94 -29.67
C ASN A 499 -5.50 -5.85 -30.90
N PHE A 500 -6.50 -5.76 -31.79
CA PHE A 500 -6.65 -6.67 -32.91
C PHE A 500 -5.45 -6.63 -33.88
N GLY A 501 -4.80 -7.78 -34.05
CA GLY A 501 -3.59 -7.95 -34.85
C GLY A 501 -2.27 -7.79 -34.09
N ALA A 502 -2.31 -7.55 -32.77
CA ALA A 502 -1.11 -7.52 -31.94
C ALA A 502 -0.54 -8.94 -31.75
N VAL A 503 0.79 -9.02 -31.61
CA VAL A 503 1.53 -10.27 -31.45
C VAL A 503 2.55 -10.07 -30.33
N CYS A 504 2.60 -10.97 -29.34
CA CYS A 504 3.62 -10.87 -28.29
C CYS A 504 5.00 -11.18 -28.89
N ASN A 505 6.02 -10.42 -28.49
CA ASN A 505 7.40 -10.73 -28.85
C ASN A 505 7.87 -11.95 -28.06
N ARG A 506 7.62 -13.17 -28.58
CA ARG A 506 8.35 -14.34 -28.11
C ARG A 506 9.81 -14.13 -28.46
N ALA A 507 10.68 -14.03 -27.43
CA ALA A 507 12.12 -14.03 -27.62
C ALA A 507 12.52 -15.25 -28.48
N THR A 508 12.68 -15.04 -29.79
CA THR A 508 13.11 -16.11 -30.68
C THR A 508 14.56 -16.39 -30.34
N ASN A 509 14.80 -17.57 -29.74
CA ASN A 509 16.12 -18.18 -29.60
C ASN A 509 17.06 -17.74 -30.73
N LEU A 510 18.12 -17.01 -30.36
CA LEU A 510 19.21 -16.57 -31.23
C LEU A 510 20.05 -17.77 -31.74
N SER A 511 19.44 -18.72 -32.45
CA SER A 511 20.15 -19.87 -33.02
C SER A 511 20.22 -19.88 -34.55
N ASN A 512 19.61 -18.92 -35.26
CA ASN A 512 19.72 -18.86 -36.72
C ASN A 512 19.76 -17.44 -37.29
N ARG A 513 20.94 -16.82 -37.28
CA ARG A 513 21.33 -15.90 -38.35
C ARG A 513 22.64 -16.38 -39.00
N PRO A 514 22.72 -16.46 -40.34
CA PRO A 514 23.94 -16.89 -41.02
C PRO A 514 25.06 -15.89 -40.77
N ARG A 515 26.23 -16.39 -40.32
CA ARG A 515 27.45 -15.61 -40.12
C ARG A 515 27.75 -14.78 -41.37
N LEU A 516 27.65 -13.45 -41.26
CA LEU A 516 28.19 -12.56 -42.28
C LEU A 516 29.72 -12.74 -42.30
N ARG A 517 30.22 -13.31 -43.39
CA ARG A 517 31.65 -13.42 -43.67
C ARG A 517 32.20 -12.01 -43.84
N MET A 518 33.00 -11.53 -42.87
CA MET A 518 33.85 -10.36 -43.08
C MET A 518 34.75 -10.63 -44.29
N MET A 519 34.50 -9.91 -45.38
CA MET A 519 35.50 -9.71 -46.43
C MET A 519 36.31 -8.48 -46.05
N SER A 520 37.58 -8.71 -45.76
CA SER A 520 38.60 -7.68 -45.66
C SER A 520 38.76 -6.93 -46.99
N ARG A 521 38.86 -5.61 -46.90
CA ARG A 521 39.76 -4.80 -47.74
C ARG A 521 40.34 -3.68 -46.91
#